data_AF-A0A6M1ZTM1-F1
#
_entry.id   AF-A0A6M1ZTM1-F1
#
_cell.length_a   1.000
_cell.length_b   1.000
_cell.length_c   1.000
_cell.angle_alpha   90.00
_cell.angle_beta   90.00
_cell.angle_gamma   90.00
#
_symmetry.space_group_name_H-M   'P 1'
#
loop_
_entity.id
_entity.type
_entity.pdbx_description
1 polymer ?
#
loop_
_entity_poly.entity_id
_entity_poly.type
_entity_poly.pdbx_seq_one_letter_code
_entity_poly.pdbx_strand_id
1 'polypeptide(L)' 'IQKVLQMGIENKGCTLGNSKSNFSSIFEDKGKNQNFLYAHGKVNKKCKFCENNIIKIKLFQRGTYICKKCQKI' A
#
# COMPACT_ATOMS: atom_id res chain seq x y z
N ILE A 1 -12.90 -7.09 -0.54
CA ILE A 1 -12.28 -6.14 0.41
C ILE A 1 -11.95 -6.79 1.75
N GLN A 2 -12.85 -7.56 2.37
CA GLN A 2 -12.65 -8.20 3.68
C GLN A 2 -11.29 -8.92 3.84
N LYS A 3 -10.86 -9.74 2.86
CA LYS A 3 -9.55 -10.43 2.88
C LYS A 3 -8.36 -9.49 3.09
N VAL A 4 -8.34 -8.32 2.45
CA VAL A 4 -7.21 -7.37 2.59
C VAL A 4 -7.28 -6.60 3.91
N LEU A 5 -8.48 -6.39 4.46
CA LEU A 5 -8.65 -5.78 5.78
C LEU A 5 -8.19 -6.73 6.88
N GLN A 6 -8.57 -8.01 6.79
CA GLN A 6 -8.16 -9.05 7.72
C GLN A 6 -6.62 -9.17 7.76
N MET A 7 -5.98 -9.21 6.59
CA MET A 7 -4.52 -9.19 6.47
C MET A 7 -3.90 -7.91 7.09
N GLY A 8 -4.58 -6.77 6.97
CA GLY A 8 -4.17 -5.53 7.61
C GLY A 8 -4.19 -5.61 9.13
N ILE A 9 -5.22 -6.21 9.72
CA ILE A 9 -5.34 -6.43 11.16
C ILE A 9 -4.26 -7.39 11.65
N GLU A 10 -4.08 -8.53 10.98
CA GLU A 10 -3.05 -9.53 11.30
C GLU A 10 -1.64 -8.94 11.25
N ASN A 11 -1.37 -8.07 10.28
CA ASN A 11 -0.09 -7.38 10.14
C ASN A 11 0.04 -6.09 10.99
N LYS A 12 -0.88 -5.84 11.93
CA LYS A 12 -0.89 -4.68 12.83
C LYS A 12 -0.88 -3.32 12.09
N GLY A 13 -1.54 -3.25 10.94
CA GLY A 13 -1.66 -2.02 10.14
C GLY A 13 -0.42 -1.67 9.32
N CYS A 14 -0.39 -0.45 8.77
CA CYS A 14 0.69 0.07 7.92
C CYS A 14 1.42 1.23 8.63
N THR A 15 2.73 1.12 8.82
CA THR A 15 3.57 2.27 9.20
C THR A 15 4.36 2.74 7.98
N LEU A 16 4.07 3.95 7.51
CA LEU A 16 4.65 4.52 6.28
C LEU A 16 5.72 5.56 6.61
N GLY A 17 6.95 5.10 6.81
CA GLY A 17 8.14 5.92 7.08
C GLY A 17 8.67 5.75 8.50
N ASN A 18 9.62 6.61 8.90
CA ASN A 18 10.36 6.48 10.17
C ASN A 18 10.22 7.68 11.13
N SER A 19 9.41 8.69 10.81
CA SER A 19 9.20 9.83 11.72
C SER A 19 8.26 9.46 12.87
N LYS A 20 8.39 10.20 13.98
CA LYS A 20 7.49 10.10 15.15
C LYS A 20 6.02 10.45 14.83
N SER A 21 5.78 11.17 13.74
CA SER A 21 4.44 11.52 13.25
C SER A 21 3.71 10.37 12.56
N ASN A 22 4.39 9.24 12.30
CA ASN A 22 3.79 8.10 11.63
C ASN A 22 3.08 7.19 12.63
N PHE A 23 2.14 6.40 12.11
CA PHE A 23 1.41 5.43 12.92
C PHE A 23 2.33 4.45 13.65
N SER A 24 2.11 4.30 14.95
CA SER A 24 2.61 3.24 15.82
C SER A 24 1.51 2.80 16.78
N SER A 25 1.64 1.61 17.35
CA SER A 25 0.73 1.17 18.41
C SER A 25 1.00 1.93 19.72
N ILE A 26 0.16 1.70 20.72
CA ILE A 26 0.32 2.24 22.08
C ILE A 26 1.63 1.74 22.73
N PHE A 27 2.13 0.57 22.32
CA PHE A 27 3.40 -0.01 22.74
C PHE A 27 4.55 0.36 21.79
N GLU A 28 4.39 1.40 20.96
CA GLU A 28 5.35 1.86 19.96
C GLU A 28 5.71 0.85 18.85
N ASP A 29 4.97 -0.25 18.75
CA ASP A 29 5.14 -1.22 17.65
C ASP A 29 4.75 -0.59 16.30
N LYS A 30 5.60 -0.81 15.28
CA LYS A 30 5.27 -0.47 13.89
C LYS A 30 4.40 -1.56 13.26
N GLY A 31 3.39 -1.13 12.49
CA GLY A 31 2.66 -1.99 11.58
C GLY A 31 3.58 -2.54 10.49
N LYS A 32 3.24 -3.71 9.94
CA LYS A 32 4.05 -4.43 8.95
C LYS A 32 3.35 -4.59 7.60
N ASN A 33 2.08 -4.19 7.49
CA ASN A 33 1.27 -4.44 6.30
C ASN A 33 1.79 -3.70 5.05
N GLN A 34 2.57 -2.62 5.22
CA GLN A 34 3.22 -1.90 4.12
C GLN A 34 4.14 -2.78 3.27
N ASN A 35 4.70 -3.85 3.87
CA ASN A 35 5.55 -4.81 3.16
C ASN A 35 4.76 -5.66 2.16
N PHE A 36 3.45 -5.79 2.35
CA PHE A 36 2.57 -6.64 1.55
C PHE A 36 1.72 -5.87 0.53
N LEU A 37 1.80 -4.53 0.50
CA LEU A 37 1.06 -3.71 -0.46
C LEU A 37 1.45 -4.03 -1.90
N TYR A 38 0.47 -4.20 -2.79
CA TYR A 38 0.74 -4.54 -4.19
C TYR A 38 0.98 -3.33 -5.10
N ALA A 39 0.33 -2.20 -4.82
CA ALA A 39 0.44 -0.99 -5.67
C ALA A 39 0.79 0.28 -4.88
N HIS A 40 0.19 0.48 -3.70
CA HIS A 40 0.37 1.72 -2.94
C HIS A 40 1.84 1.99 -2.60
N GLY A 41 2.34 3.20 -2.95
CA GLY A 41 3.73 3.61 -2.72
C GLY A 41 4.76 2.93 -3.64
N LYS A 42 4.33 2.18 -4.66
CA LYS A 42 5.21 1.41 -5.55
C LYS A 42 5.31 2.00 -6.96
N VAL A 43 5.19 3.32 -7.14
CA VAL A 43 5.33 3.98 -8.45
C VAL A 43 6.64 3.57 -9.12
N ASN A 44 6.58 3.29 -10.42
CA ASN A 44 7.69 2.82 -11.24
C ASN A 44 8.27 1.46 -10.85
N LYS A 45 7.75 0.79 -9.80
CA LYS A 45 8.11 -0.59 -9.49
C LYS A 45 7.25 -1.56 -10.30
N LYS A 46 7.80 -2.76 -10.52
CA LYS A 46 7.15 -3.85 -11.24
C LYS A 46 5.95 -4.38 -10.45
N CYS A 47 4.82 -4.54 -11.14
CA CYS A 47 3.63 -5.20 -10.60
C CYS A 47 3.96 -6.66 -10.27
N LYS A 48 3.56 -7.13 -9.08
CA LYS A 48 3.78 -8.51 -8.61
C LYS A 48 3.21 -9.59 -9.56
N PHE A 49 2.23 -9.25 -10.38
CA PHE A 49 1.47 -10.24 -11.19
C PHE A 49 1.82 -10.23 -12.68
N CYS A 50 2.09 -9.05 -13.27
CA CYS A 50 2.26 -8.93 -14.72
C CYS A 50 3.51 -8.16 -15.13
N GLU A 51 4.33 -7.75 -14.15
CA GLU A 51 5.58 -7.01 -14.32
C GLU A 51 5.48 -5.66 -15.04
N ASN A 52 4.27 -5.21 -15.38
CA ASN A 52 4.09 -3.84 -15.83
C ASN A 52 4.37 -2.85 -14.69
N ASN A 53 4.81 -1.64 -15.01
CA ASN A 53 5.10 -0.63 -14.00
C ASN A 53 3.81 -0.15 -13.33
N ILE A 54 3.81 -0.04 -12.00
CA ILE A 54 2.75 0.63 -11.26
C ILE A 54 2.82 2.14 -11.53
N ILE A 55 1.67 2.73 -11.81
CA ILE A 55 1.54 4.18 -12.00
C ILE A 55 0.76 4.81 -10.85
N LYS A 56 0.95 6.11 -10.67
CA LYS A 56 0.13 6.93 -9.77
C LYS A 56 -0.69 7.91 -10.61
N ILE A 57 -1.99 7.92 -10.40
CA ILE A 57 -2.90 8.93 -10.96
C ILE A 57 -3.43 9.81 -9.84
N LYS A 58 -3.92 11.00 -10.19
CA LYS A 58 -4.63 11.89 -9.26
C LYS A 58 -6.12 11.80 -9.57
N LEU A 59 -6.92 11.32 -8.63
CA LEU A 59 -8.36 11.20 -8.76
C LEU A 59 -9.01 11.98 -7.61
N PHE A 60 -9.79 13.02 -7.92
CA PHE A 60 -10.39 13.93 -6.93
C PHE A 60 -9.41 14.36 -5.84
N GLN A 61 -8.26 14.89 -6.24
CA GLN A 61 -7.18 15.34 -5.34
C GLN A 61 -6.48 14.25 -4.52
N ARG A 62 -6.85 12.97 -4.65
CA ARG A 62 -6.18 11.85 -3.99
C ARG A 62 -5.27 11.11 -4.96
N GLY A 63 -4.06 10.78 -4.49
CA GLY A 63 -3.14 9.94 -5.24
C GLY A 63 -3.56 8.47 -5.20
N THR A 64 -3.81 7.88 -6.35
CA THR A 64 -4.24 6.48 -6.50
C THR A 64 -3.17 5.70 -7.25
N TYR A 65 -2.76 4.55 -6.72
CA TYR A 65 -1.71 3.70 -7.28
C TYR A 65 -2.34 2.46 -7.92
N ILE A 66 -2.03 2.19 -9.19
CA ILE A 66 -2.68 1.15 -9.99
C ILE A 66 -1.73 0.50 -10.98
N CYS A 67 -2.04 -0.74 -11.38
CA CYS A 67 -1.44 -1.38 -12.54
C CYS A 67 -2.42 -1.33 -13.72
N LYS A 68 -2.11 -0.56 -14.78
CA LYS A 68 -2.98 -0.46 -15.98
C LYS A 68 -3.21 -1.77 -16.74
N LYS A 69 -2.32 -2.76 -16.57
CA LYS A 69 -2.45 -4.06 -17.23
C LYS A 69 -3.33 -5.05 -16.43
N CYS A 70 -3.22 -5.05 -15.10
CA CYS A 70 -4.01 -5.94 -14.24
C CYS A 70 -5.38 -5.37 -13.86
N GLN A 71 -5.47 -4.06 -13.72
CA GLN A 71 -6.70 -3.35 -13.37
C GLN A 71 -7.17 -2.65 -14.64
N LYS A 72 -8.18 -3.25 -15.29
CA LYS A 72 -8.89 -2.59 -16.40
C LYS A 72 -9.65 -1.41 -15.80
N ILE A 73 -9.32 -0.22 -16.30
CA ILE A 73 -9.96 1.05 -15.98
C ILE A 73 -10.39 1.65 -17.31
#